data_AF-A0A0R2CPB3-F1
#
_entry.id   AF-A0A0R2CPB3-F1
#
_cell.length_a   1.000
_cell.length_b   1.000
_cell.length_c   1.000
_cell.angle_alpha   90.00
_cell.angle_beta   90.00
_cell.angle_gamma   90.00
#
_symmetry.space_group_name_H-M   'P 1'
#
loop_
_entity.id
_entity.type
_entity.pdbx_description
1 polymer ?
#
loop_
_entity_poly.entity_id
_entity_poly.type
_entity_poly.pdbx_seq_one_letter_code
_entity_poly.pdbx_strand_id
1 'polypeptide(L)' 'MFIDDTVAVGNAQMYFPDHEIVVTRMSPEFISTNSNLLDYFYDFTKQNDQSYDELWVTTGHLQDSNKYMVELSFE' A
#
# COMPACT_ATOMS: atom_id res chain seq x y z
N MET A 1 3.55 5.61 3.54
CA MET A 1 3.03 5.51 4.92
C MET A 1 3.91 4.57 5.73
N PHE A 2 4.05 4.82 7.04
CA PHE A 2 4.79 3.94 7.95
C PHE A 2 3.90 3.55 9.12
N ILE A 3 3.89 2.25 9.45
CA ILE A 3 3.09 1.64 10.51
C ILE A 3 4.05 1.00 11.49
N ASP A 4 3.77 1.06 12.80
CA ASP A 4 4.54 0.31 13.79
C ASP A 4 4.49 -1.19 13.49
N ASP A 5 5.65 -1.85 13.51
CA ASP A 5 5.77 -3.30 13.28
C ASP A 5 5.15 -4.16 14.39
N THR A 6 4.71 -3.52 15.49
CA THR A 6 3.95 -4.13 16.57
C THR A 6 2.47 -4.34 16.25
N VAL A 7 1.97 -3.76 15.14
CA VAL A 7 0.60 -3.99 14.68
C VAL A 7 0.43 -5.44 14.26
N ALA A 8 -0.58 -6.11 14.81
CA ALA A 8 -0.87 -7.50 14.48
C ALA A 8 -1.33 -7.63 13.02
N VAL A 9 -0.45 -8.17 12.17
CA VAL A 9 -0.73 -8.48 10.77
C VAL A 9 -0.66 -10.00 10.57
N GLY A 10 -1.72 -10.57 9.98
CA GLY A 10 -1.72 -11.99 9.62
C GLY A 10 -0.66 -12.28 8.56
N ASN A 11 0.21 -13.27 8.80
CA ASN A 11 1.32 -13.63 7.92
C ASN A 11 2.19 -12.42 7.49
N ALA A 12 2.62 -11.60 8.46
CA ALA A 12 3.38 -10.38 8.20
C ALA A 12 4.54 -10.56 7.19
N GLN A 13 5.32 -11.63 7.28
CA GLN A 13 6.43 -11.92 6.35
C GLN A 13 6.01 -11.96 4.87
N MET A 14 4.78 -12.36 4.58
CA MET A 14 4.26 -12.45 3.21
C MET A 14 3.99 -11.06 2.61
N TYR A 15 3.59 -10.12 3.45
CA TYR A 15 3.21 -8.76 3.03
C TYR A 15 4.32 -7.74 3.29
N PHE A 16 5.18 -7.99 4.26
CA PHE A 16 6.26 -7.11 4.69
C PHE A 16 7.52 -7.94 4.90
N PRO A 17 8.15 -8.43 3.81
CA PRO A 17 9.37 -9.20 3.94
C PRO A 17 10.50 -8.34 4.51
N ASP A 18 11.36 -9.01 5.27
CA ASP A 18 12.60 -8.45 5.79
C ASP A 18 13.61 -8.20 4.67
N HIS A 19 14.30 -7.06 4.71
CA HIS A 19 15.37 -6.68 3.79
C HIS A 19 14.98 -6.57 2.30
N GLU A 20 13.69 -6.71 1.98
CA GLU A 20 13.18 -6.67 0.62
C GLU A 20 12.02 -5.68 0.51
N ILE A 21 11.84 -5.16 -0.70
CA ILE A 21 10.69 -4.34 -1.06
C ILE A 21 9.91 -5.11 -2.13
N VAL A 22 8.63 -5.32 -1.88
CA VAL A 22 7.72 -5.99 -2.81
C VAL A 22 6.78 -4.98 -3.41
N VAL A 23 6.66 -5.01 -4.73
CA VAL A 23 5.72 -4.20 -5.50
C VAL A 23 4.67 -5.13 -6.08
N THR A 24 3.41 -4.85 -5.80
CA THR A 24 2.27 -5.64 -6.28
C THR A 24 1.31 -4.75 -7.04
N ARG A 25 0.98 -5.14 -8.27
CA ARG A 25 -0.16 -4.57 -8.99
C ARG A 25 -1.45 -5.19 -8.46
N MET A 26 -2.36 -4.36 -7.99
CA MET A 26 -3.64 -4.85 -7.49
C MET A 26 -4.59 -5.16 -8.65
N SER A 27 -5.46 -6.14 -8.43
CA SER A 27 -6.46 -6.51 -9.43
C SER A 27 -7.57 -5.45 -9.50
N PRO A 28 -8.25 -5.32 -10.65
CA PRO A 28 -9.40 -4.42 -10.79
C PRO A 28 -10.50 -4.69 -9.76
N GLU A 29 -10.73 -5.96 -9.40
CA GLU A 29 -11.72 -6.34 -8.40
C GLU A 29 -11.36 -5.83 -7.01
N PHE A 30 -10.07 -5.87 -6.65
CA PHE A 30 -9.59 -5.31 -5.39
C PHE A 30 -9.82 -3.79 -5.35
N ILE A 31 -9.50 -3.09 -6.45
CA ILE A 31 -9.70 -1.64 -6.57
C ILE A 31 -11.18 -1.31 -6.39
N SER A 32 -12.06 -1.98 -7.15
CA SER A 32 -13.51 -1.76 -7.08
C SER A 32 -14.08 -2.07 -5.69
N THR A 33 -13.62 -3.13 -5.03
CA THR A 33 -14.10 -3.51 -3.70
C THR A 33 -13.70 -2.51 -2.61
N ASN A 34 -12.56 -1.84 -2.79
CA ASN A 34 -11.98 -0.94 -1.79
C ASN A 34 -12.00 0.53 -2.23
N SER A 35 -12.82 0.88 -3.22
CA SER A 35 -12.81 2.21 -3.87
C SER A 35 -12.89 3.35 -2.86
N ASN A 36 -13.82 3.29 -1.90
CA ASN A 36 -13.98 4.35 -0.90
C ASN A 36 -12.71 4.62 -0.08
N LEU A 37 -11.93 3.59 0.25
CA LEU A 37 -10.68 3.73 0.99
C LEU A 37 -9.58 4.27 0.09
N LEU A 38 -9.52 3.79 -1.14
CA LEU A 38 -8.52 4.17 -2.12
C LEU A 38 -8.71 5.62 -2.58
N ASP A 39 -9.96 6.05 -2.77
CA ASP A 39 -10.33 7.43 -3.10
C ASP A 39 -9.88 8.40 -2.00
N TYR A 40 -10.06 8.01 -0.73
CA TYR A 40 -9.54 8.78 0.41
C TYR A 40 -8.03 9.00 0.31
N PHE A 41 -7.25 7.98 -0.08
CA PHE A 41 -5.81 8.12 -0.27
C PHE A 41 -5.45 8.88 -1.55
N TYR A 42 -6.21 8.69 -2.62
CA TYR A 42 -6.02 9.36 -3.90
C TYR A 42 -6.18 10.88 -3.77
N ASP A 43 -7.13 11.35 -2.96
CA ASP A 43 -7.36 12.78 -2.71
C ASP A 43 -6.10 13.51 -2.16
N PHE A 44 -5.19 12.80 -1.49
CA PHE A 44 -3.94 13.38 -1.00
C PHE A 44 -2.86 13.55 -2.08
N THR A 45 -3.02 12.91 -3.24
CA THR A 45 -1.99 12.89 -4.30
C THR A 45 -1.92 14.20 -5.10
N LYS A 46 -2.83 15.16 -4.86
CA LYS A 46 -2.96 16.44 -5.61
C LYS A 46 -3.05 16.27 -7.14
N GLN A 47 -3.32 15.06 -7.61
CA GLN A 47 -3.58 14.82 -9.02
C GLN A 47 -4.94 15.40 -9.40
N ASN A 48 -5.03 15.95 -10.61
CA ASN A 48 -6.21 16.66 -11.12
C ASN A 48 -7.09 15.78 -12.01
N ASP A 49 -6.74 14.50 -12.17
CA ASP A 49 -7.54 13.54 -12.93
C ASP A 49 -8.70 13.01 -12.09
N GLN A 50 -9.82 12.75 -12.75
CA GLN A 50 -11.07 12.38 -12.09
C GLN A 50 -11.11 10.91 -11.62
N SER A 51 -10.11 10.09 -11.98
CA SER A 51 -10.08 8.66 -11.70
C SER A 51 -8.68 8.07 -11.87
N TYR A 52 -8.44 6.92 -11.25
CA TYR A 52 -7.30 6.02 -11.47
C TYR A 52 -7.84 4.65 -11.87
N ASP A 53 -7.12 3.93 -12.73
CA ASP A 53 -7.52 2.59 -13.18
C ASP A 53 -6.53 1.52 -12.69
N GLU A 54 -5.32 1.92 -12.31
CA GLU A 54 -4.28 1.05 -11.81
C GLU A 54 -3.83 1.47 -10.40
N LEU A 55 -3.56 0.46 -9.57
CA LEU A 55 -3.03 0.64 -8.23
C LEU A 55 -1.83 -0.28 -8.05
N TRP A 56 -0.70 0.33 -7.71
CA TRP A 56 0.51 -0.35 -7.29
C TRP A 56 0.70 -0.16 -5.79
N VAL A 57 0.93 -1.27 -5.09
CA VAL A 57 1.20 -1.26 -3.65
C VAL A 57 2.63 -1.73 -3.42
N THR A 58 3.43 -0.85 -2.82
CA THR A 58 4.80 -1.14 -2.42
C THR A 58 4.84 -1.39 -0.93
N THR A 59 5.41 -2.52 -0.53
CA THR A 59 5.48 -2.95 0.87
C THR A 59 6.86 -3.46 1.24
N GLY A 60 7.20 -3.38 2.53
CA GLY A 60 8.43 -3.93 3.07
C GLY A 60 8.56 -3.68 4.57
N HIS A 61 9.44 -4.45 5.22
CA HIS A 61 9.74 -4.26 6.64
C HIS A 61 11.09 -3.53 6.83
N LEU A 62 11.02 -2.33 7.42
CA LEU A 62 12.17 -1.51 7.77
C LEU A 62 12.62 -1.80 9.20
N GLN A 63 13.37 -2.89 9.37
CA GLN A 63 13.82 -3.38 10.69
C GLN A 63 14.59 -2.32 11.50
N ASP A 64 15.47 -1.55 10.85
CA ASP A 64 16.25 -0.50 11.54
C ASP A 64 15.38 0.59 12.18
N SER A 65 14.14 0.74 11.71
CA SER A 65 13.17 1.71 12.21
C SER A 65 12.00 1.07 12.96
N ASN A 66 11.92 -0.27 13.02
CA ASN A 66 10.77 -1.03 13.53
C ASN A 66 9.44 -0.59 12.88
N LYS A 67 9.43 -0.46 11.54
CA LYS A 67 8.27 0.01 10.78
C LYS A 67 7.95 -0.90 9.60
N TYR A 68 6.66 -1.14 9.38
CA TYR A 68 6.15 -1.55 8.09
C TYR A 68 5.97 -0.34 7.18
N MET A 69 6.50 -0.44 5.96
CA MET A 69 6.29 0.55 4.92
C MET A 69 5.14 0.10 4.03
N VAL A 70 4.22 1.02 3.75
CA VAL A 70 3.18 0.87 2.74
C VAL A 70 3.16 2.14 1.89
N GLU A 71 3.33 1.99 0.59
CA GLU A 71 3.22 3.08 -0.37
C GLU A 71 2.18 2.68 -1.44
N LEU A 72 1.38 3.67 -1.85
CA LEU A 72 0.28 3.51 -2.79
C LEU A 72 0.55 4.44 -3.96
N SER A 73 0.73 3.87 -5.14
CA SER A 73 0.92 4.57 -6.40
C SER A 73 -0.31 4.34 -7.29
N PHE A 74 -0.94 5.45 -7.67
CA PHE A 74 -2.15 5.48 -8.49
C PHE A 74 -1.78 5.92 -9.91
N GLU A 75 -2.21 5.14 -10.90
CA GLU A 75 -1.95 5.36 -12.34
C GLU A 75 -3.24 5.29 -13.18
#